data_AF-A0A970AXX9-F1
#
_entry.id   AF-A0A970AXX9-F1
#
_cell.length_a   1.000
_cell.length_b   1.000
_cell.length_c   1.000
_cell.angle_alpha   90.00
_cell.angle_beta   90.00
_cell.angle_gamma   90.00
#
_symmetry.space_group_name_H-M   'P 1'
#
loop_
_entity.id
_entity.type
_entity.pdbx_description
1 polymer ?
#
loop_
_entity_poly.entity_id
_entity_poly.type
_entity_poly.pdbx_seq_one_letter_code
_entity_poly.pdbx_strand_id
1 'polypeptide(L)' 'LFLYAKKAHASVIPGFKEFLAEYTGKTAVGSTGYLFKVGLVPNAKETEDKVRDVATNLVAMKN' A
#
# COMPACT_ATOMS: atom_id res chain seq x y z
N LEU A 1 -10.49 -3.99 1.69
CA LEU A 1 -9.45 -4.82 2.36
C LEU A 1 -8.57 -3.89 3.19
N PHE A 2 -8.14 -4.32 4.38
CA PHE A 2 -7.17 -3.58 5.19
C PHE A 2 -5.86 -4.35 5.30
N LEU A 3 -4.74 -3.64 5.14
CA LEU A 3 -3.39 -4.17 5.34
C LEU A 3 -2.72 -3.38 6.46
N TYR A 4 -2.26 -4.08 7.49
CA TYR A 4 -1.62 -3.47 8.65
C TYR A 4 -0.11 -3.71 8.60
N ALA A 5 0.65 -2.63 8.73
CA ALA A 5 2.10 -2.65 8.75
C ALA A 5 2.62 -1.96 10.01
N LYS A 6 3.60 -2.58 10.69
CA LYS A 6 4.29 -1.95 11.83
C LYS A 6 5.49 -1.17 11.30
N LYS A 7 5.59 0.11 11.65
CA LYS A 7 6.73 0.97 11.28
C LYS A 7 8.08 0.37 11.72
N ALA A 8 8.13 -0.27 12.88
CA ALA A 8 9.32 -0.94 13.38
C ALA A 8 9.84 -2.06 12.45
N HIS A 9 8.95 -2.69 11.67
CA HIS A 9 9.33 -3.76 10.74
C HIS A 9 10.04 -3.26 9.49
N ALA A 10 9.85 -1.99 9.11
CA ALA A 10 10.43 -1.42 7.90
C ALA A 10 11.96 -1.31 7.93
N SER A 11 12.59 -1.41 9.10
CA SER A 11 14.05 -1.33 9.26
C SER A 11 14.71 -2.68 9.52
N VAL A 12 13.93 -3.73 9.81
CA VAL A 12 14.46 -5.05 10.22
C VAL A 12 14.10 -6.16 9.24
N ILE A 13 13.04 -5.99 8.44
CA ILE A 13 12.63 -6.95 7.40
C ILE A 13 13.18 -6.45 6.06
N PRO A 14 14.12 -7.17 5.43
CA PRO A 14 14.59 -6.85 4.09
C PRO A 14 13.43 -6.85 3.09
N GLY A 15 13.37 -5.86 2.20
CA GLY A 15 12.33 -5.78 1.16
C GLY A 15 10.98 -5.23 1.63
N PHE A 16 10.82 -4.88 2.91
CA PHE A 16 9.50 -4.47 3.43
C PHE A 16 9.03 -3.12 2.88
N LYS A 17 9.95 -2.16 2.71
CA LYS A 17 9.61 -0.84 2.14
C LYS A 17 9.25 -0.96 0.67
N GLU A 18 9.99 -1.79 -0.06
CA GLU A 18 9.77 -2.11 -1.46
C GLU A 18 8.42 -2.81 -1.65
N PHE A 19 8.07 -3.75 -0.77
CA PHE A 19 6.76 -4.38 -0.77
C PHE A 19 5.62 -3.37 -0.58
N LEU A 20 5.72 -2.48 0.42
CA LEU A 20 4.71 -1.45 0.65
C LEU A 20 4.57 -0.49 -0.53
N ALA A 21 5.69 -0.11 -1.16
CA ALA A 21 5.70 0.76 -2.33
C ALA A 21 5.09 0.08 -3.57
N GLU A 22 5.38 -1.21 -3.80
CA GLU A 22 4.81 -1.97 -4.92
C GLU A 22 3.32 -2.23 -4.70
N TYR A 23 2.93 -2.70 -3.52
CA TYR A 23 1.55 -3.06 -3.20
C TYR A 23 0.59 -1.86 -3.28
N THR A 24 1.08 -0.65 -2.99
CA THR A 24 0.34 0.61 -3.15
C THR A 24 0.64 1.34 -4.47
N GLY A 25 1.42 0.71 -5.34
CA GLY A 25 1.84 1.23 -6.63
C GLY A 25 0.76 1.09 -7.71
N LYS A 26 0.89 1.89 -8.76
CA LYS A 26 -0.06 1.92 -9.90
C LYS A 26 -0.15 0.60 -10.67
N THR A 27 0.88 -0.24 -10.57
CA THR A 27 0.93 -1.59 -11.17
C THR A 27 0.08 -2.58 -10.38
N ALA A 28 -0.06 -2.36 -9.07
CA ALA A 28 -0.83 -3.18 -8.16
C ALA A 28 -2.29 -2.76 -8.08
N VAL A 29 -2.54 -1.50 -7.71
CA VAL A 29 -3.87 -0.94 -7.50
C VAL A 29 -4.49 -0.37 -8.78
N GLY A 30 -5.74 0.11 -8.70
CA GLY A 30 -6.48 0.64 -9.84
C GLY A 30 -7.13 -0.44 -10.73
N SER A 31 -7.97 0.02 -11.66
CA SER A 31 -8.78 -0.83 -12.55
C SER A 31 -7.97 -1.64 -13.57
N THR A 32 -6.70 -1.32 -13.77
CA THR A 32 -5.79 -2.06 -14.66
C THR A 32 -4.72 -2.84 -13.91
N GLY A 33 -4.65 -2.68 -12.57
CA GLY A 33 -3.64 -3.29 -11.72
C GLY A 33 -3.83 -4.80 -11.54
N TYR A 34 -2.78 -5.49 -11.09
CA TYR A 34 -2.87 -6.93 -10.87
C TYR A 34 -3.79 -7.31 -9.71
N LEU A 35 -4.03 -6.43 -8.73
CA LEU A 35 -4.98 -6.67 -7.63
C LEU A 35 -6.42 -6.73 -8.14
N PHE A 36 -6.76 -5.92 -9.14
CA PHE A 36 -8.07 -5.98 -9.80
C PHE A 36 -8.29 -7.30 -10.52
N LYS A 37 -7.27 -7.81 -11.21
CA LYS A 37 -7.33 -9.09 -11.94
C LYS A 37 -7.60 -10.29 -11.03
N VAL A 38 -7.19 -10.22 -9.76
CA VAL A 38 -7.45 -11.25 -8.76
C VAL A 38 -8.73 -11.01 -7.97
N GLY A 39 -9.56 -10.03 -8.36
CA GLY A 39 -10.89 -9.79 -7.82
C GLY A 39 -10.97 -8.72 -6.73
N LEU A 40 -9.91 -7.94 -6.49
CA LEU A 40 -9.99 -6.81 -5.55
C LEU A 40 -10.59 -5.58 -6.24
N VAL A 41 -11.61 -4.99 -5.61
CA VAL A 41 -12.20 -3.74 -6.08
C VAL A 41 -11.27 -2.57 -5.75
N PRO A 42 -10.88 -1.74 -6.73
CA PRO A 42 -10.00 -0.60 -6.50
C PRO A 42 -10.71 0.49 -5.69
N ASN A 43 -9.93 1.27 -4.96
CA ASN A 43 -10.46 2.41 -4.23
C ASN A 43 -10.61 3.62 -5.17
N ALA A 44 -11.30 4.67 -4.72
CA ALA A 44 -11.23 5.96 -5.40
C ALA A 44 -9.78 6.47 -5.44
N LYS A 45 -9.39 7.13 -6.53
CA LYS A 45 -8.03 7.62 -6.77
C LYS A 45 -7.44 8.44 -5.61
N GLU A 46 -8.25 9.30 -5.01
CA GLU A 46 -7.83 10.11 -3.85
C GLU A 46 -7.41 9.24 -2.65
N THR A 47 -8.18 8.18 -2.39
CA THR A 47 -7.87 7.22 -1.32
C THR A 47 -6.62 6.42 -1.66
N GLU A 48 -6.44 6.00 -2.91
CA GLU A 48 -5.21 5.30 -3.36
C GLU A 48 -3.97 6.17 -3.16
N ASP A 49 -4.03 7.44 -3.58
CA ASP A 49 -2.92 8.38 -3.45
C ASP A 49 -2.58 8.64 -1.97
N LYS A 50 -3.59 8.80 -1.10
CA LYS A 50 -3.40 8.93 0.36
C LYS A 50 -2.75 7.69 0.98
N VAL A 51 -3.25 6.50 0.63
CA VAL A 51 -2.71 5.23 1.16
C VAL A 51 -1.27 5.03 0.72
N ARG A 52 -0.96 5.36 -0.53
CA ARG A 52 0.40 5.29 -1.06
C ARG A 52 1.34 6.22 -0.30
N ASP A 53 0.95 7.46 -0.07
CA ASP A 53 1.76 8.43 0.68
C ASP A 53 2.03 7.95 2.12
N VAL A 54 1.01 7.44 2.80
CA VAL A 54 1.14 6.87 4.15
C VAL A 54 2.10 5.67 4.15
N ALA A 55 2.00 4.79 3.14
CA ALA A 55 2.82 3.59 3.03
C ALA A 55 4.29 3.91 2.73
N THR A 56 4.58 4.88 1.85
CA THR A 56 5.96 5.28 1.52
C THR A 56 6.61 6.10 2.62
N ASN A 57 5.84 6.98 3.29
CA ASN A 57 6.36 7.85 4.35
C ASN A 57 6.31 7.20 5.74
N LEU A 58 5.71 6.01 5.86
CA LEU A 58 5.54 5.28 7.11
C LEU A 58 4.91 6.17 8.19
N VAL A 59 3.81 6.84 7.83
CA VAL A 59 3.05 7.69 8.74
C VAL A 59 2.34 6.78 9.74
N ALA A 60 2.57 7.01 11.04
CA ALA A 60 1.94 6.22 12.09
C ALA A 60 0.44 6.53 12.13
N MET A 61 -0.38 5.47 12.20
CA MET A 61 -1.81 5.61 12.44
C MET A 61 -2.02 6.27 13.80
N LYS A 62 -2.79 7.36 13.83
CA LYS A 62 -3.18 8.02 15.08
C LYS A 62 -4.30 7.21 15.73
N ASN A 63 -4.20 7.03 17.04
CA ASN A 63 -5.23 6.40 17.87
C ASN A 63 -6.45 7.31 18.02
#